data_AF-A0A2E6T3P2-F1
#
_entry.id   AF-A0A2E6T3P2-F1
#
_cell.length_a   1.000
_cell.length_b   1.000
_cell.length_c   1.000
_cell.angle_alpha   90.00
_cell.angle_beta   90.00
_cell.angle_gamma   90.00
#
_symmetry.space_group_name_H-M   'P 1'
#
loop_
_entity.id
_entity.type
_entity.pdbx_description
1 polymer ?
#
loop_
_entity_poly.entity_id
_entity_poly.type
_entity_poly.pdbx_seq_one_letter_code
_entity_poly.pdbx_strand_id
1 'polypeptide(L)'
;MKRELVEKLNFVYYHRFLHLIMRFKLQFLLTLSFLSIVTFAQADVLWPGWLGAKRNGWVSYFNPPKKWPQQLTAVWRVPVGDGYGSPVVKDGLIYLHTREKDDEVVWCLDLKTGKTKWRNYYPVPFKMGGGGEPHGKGPKANPILAQDRFFTMGITGILTAWDARTGSRIWVVDHRSKFGKRPHPYWGATTSPLVVEDRLFIHFGNDDKGFLVALDIDSGNELWRNGKNGAAYSSPLYAEFEGVRQIIEWNHEDLQGVEIHSGRQLWKYHLPHRGTNQNMPTPTVHDGHVLVGGENRGLRSIHPHIKKDKWIVTEKWHQKRASLDMSTAVINRGQLYGMTHHGLGQLFCVDTKNGKIIWQGTGRAGQNATFLSIPGYIVTLLDDGELQIIEAKGAESKKIAEYNVADRPTWAAPVLLKEGILIKDRQELIRWSFTSKE
;
A
#
# COMPACT_ATOMS: atom_id res chain seq x y z
N MET A 1 -71.14 -62.60 4.17
CA MET A 1 -71.52 -61.19 4.44
C MET A 1 -70.49 -60.34 5.22
N LYS A 2 -69.36 -60.89 5.75
CA LYS A 2 -68.31 -60.10 6.43
C LYS A 2 -66.98 -59.93 5.63
N ARG A 3 -66.80 -60.64 4.50
CA ARG A 3 -65.58 -60.52 3.66
C ARG A 3 -65.69 -59.46 2.55
N GLU A 4 -66.87 -59.26 1.96
CA GLU A 4 -67.05 -58.25 0.90
C GLU A 4 -67.03 -56.79 1.38
N LEU A 5 -67.27 -56.53 2.67
CA LEU A 5 -67.21 -55.16 3.20
C LEU A 5 -65.77 -54.66 3.42
N VAL A 6 -64.81 -55.56 3.66
CA VAL A 6 -63.42 -55.18 3.98
C VAL A 6 -62.64 -54.85 2.70
N GLU A 7 -62.93 -55.50 1.57
CA GLU A 7 -62.27 -55.18 0.30
C GLU A 7 -62.77 -53.86 -0.31
N LYS A 8 -64.06 -53.52 -0.17
CA LYS A 8 -64.59 -52.24 -0.65
C LYS A 8 -64.07 -51.02 0.14
N LEU A 9 -63.78 -51.18 1.44
CA LEU A 9 -63.21 -50.09 2.25
C LEU A 9 -61.74 -49.81 1.92
N ASN A 10 -60.95 -50.84 1.59
CA ASN A 10 -59.53 -50.66 1.25
C ASN A 10 -59.33 -49.99 -0.12
N PHE A 11 -60.24 -50.19 -1.09
CA PHE A 11 -60.13 -49.57 -2.41
C PHE A 11 -60.43 -48.06 -2.40
N VAL A 12 -61.38 -47.62 -1.56
CA VAL A 12 -61.77 -46.20 -1.45
C VAL A 12 -60.71 -45.38 -0.72
N TYR A 13 -60.00 -45.96 0.26
CA TYR A 13 -58.90 -45.28 0.95
C TYR A 13 -57.64 -45.14 0.09
N TYR A 14 -57.31 -46.14 -0.74
CA TYR A 14 -56.14 -46.06 -1.62
C TYR A 14 -56.28 -44.99 -2.72
N HIS A 15 -57.46 -44.83 -3.31
CA HIS A 15 -57.68 -43.81 -4.34
C HIS A 15 -57.75 -42.37 -3.79
N ARG A 16 -58.24 -42.17 -2.56
CA ARG A 16 -58.19 -40.84 -1.92
C ARG A 16 -56.79 -40.46 -1.44
N PHE A 17 -55.94 -41.43 -1.07
CA PHE A 17 -54.56 -41.17 -0.67
C PHE A 17 -53.65 -40.79 -1.86
N LEU A 18 -53.84 -41.42 -3.02
CA LEU A 18 -53.08 -41.10 -4.24
C LEU A 18 -53.41 -39.71 -4.84
N HIS A 19 -54.66 -39.25 -4.75
CA HIS A 19 -55.01 -37.88 -5.20
C HIS A 19 -54.53 -36.77 -4.25
N LEU A 20 -54.36 -37.06 -2.96
CA LEU A 20 -53.78 -36.10 -2.01
C LEU A 20 -52.27 -35.93 -2.21
N ILE A 21 -51.55 -37.01 -2.56
CA ILE A 21 -50.10 -36.97 -2.83
C ILE A 21 -49.78 -36.29 -4.18
N MET A 22 -50.67 -36.38 -5.18
CA MET A 22 -50.46 -35.70 -6.48
C MET A 22 -50.74 -34.19 -6.45
N ARG A 23 -51.64 -33.69 -5.58
CA ARG A 23 -51.87 -32.23 -5.46
C ARG A 23 -50.78 -31.52 -4.67
N PHE A 24 -50.14 -32.18 -3.70
CA PHE A 24 -48.99 -31.61 -2.99
C PHE A 24 -47.69 -31.62 -3.81
N LYS A 25 -47.54 -32.50 -4.80
CA LYS A 25 -46.35 -32.48 -5.68
C LYS A 25 -46.39 -31.36 -6.73
N LEU A 26 -47.57 -30.91 -7.17
CA LEU A 26 -47.66 -29.87 -8.21
C LEU A 26 -47.55 -28.44 -7.67
N GLN A 27 -47.83 -28.20 -6.39
CA GLN A 27 -47.58 -26.91 -5.73
C GLN A 27 -46.17 -26.80 -5.12
N PHE A 28 -45.48 -27.91 -4.84
CA PHE A 28 -44.08 -27.89 -4.42
C PHE A 28 -43.08 -27.78 -5.59
N LEU A 29 -43.54 -28.01 -6.82
CA LEU A 29 -42.74 -27.88 -8.05
C LEU A 29 -42.76 -26.46 -8.66
N LEU A 30 -43.50 -25.52 -8.06
CA LEU A 30 -43.54 -24.10 -8.49
C LEU A 30 -42.85 -23.13 -7.50
N THR A 31 -42.27 -23.64 -6.41
CA THR A 31 -41.54 -22.86 -5.39
C THR A 31 -40.07 -23.28 -5.21
N LEU A 32 -39.53 -24.06 -6.14
CA LEU A 32 -38.09 -24.25 -6.38
C LEU A 32 -37.90 -23.96 -7.88
N SER A 33 -37.27 -22.90 -8.37
CA SER A 33 -35.97 -22.38 -7.99
C SER A 33 -35.77 -21.04 -8.71
N PHE A 34 -36.25 -19.93 -8.15
CA PHE A 34 -35.53 -18.66 -8.37
C PHE A 34 -34.36 -18.66 -7.39
N LEU A 35 -33.42 -19.58 -7.61
CA LEU A 35 -32.09 -19.45 -7.05
C LEU A 35 -31.49 -18.30 -7.85
N SER A 36 -31.73 -17.07 -7.39
CA SER A 36 -30.95 -15.92 -7.83
C SER A 36 -29.51 -16.35 -7.68
N ILE A 37 -28.85 -16.62 -8.80
CA ILE A 37 -27.41 -16.69 -8.86
C ILE A 37 -27.00 -15.28 -8.46
N VAL A 38 -26.81 -15.05 -7.17
CA VAL A 38 -25.99 -13.97 -6.70
C VAL A 38 -24.61 -14.37 -7.19
N THR A 39 -24.30 -13.97 -8.42
CA THR A 39 -22.93 -13.82 -8.85
C THR A 39 -22.36 -12.85 -7.84
N PHE A 40 -21.71 -13.38 -6.80
CA PHE A 40 -20.76 -12.61 -6.05
C PHE A 40 -19.78 -12.12 -7.11
N ALA A 41 -19.94 -10.86 -7.52
CA ALA A 41 -18.95 -10.17 -8.31
C ALA A 41 -17.65 -10.43 -7.59
N GLN A 42 -16.77 -11.20 -8.23
CA GLN A 42 -15.54 -11.64 -7.60
C GLN A 42 -14.85 -10.37 -7.13
N ALA A 43 -14.73 -10.18 -5.82
CA ALA A 43 -14.32 -8.90 -5.24
C ALA A 43 -13.14 -8.34 -6.05
N ASP A 44 -13.32 -7.11 -6.54
CA ASP A 44 -12.33 -6.44 -7.35
C ASP A 44 -11.03 -6.28 -6.56
N VAL A 45 -9.96 -5.97 -7.27
CA VAL A 45 -8.66 -5.69 -6.64
C VAL A 45 -8.82 -4.52 -5.67
N LEU A 46 -8.55 -4.76 -4.38
CA LEU A 46 -8.47 -3.71 -3.36
C LEU A 46 -7.00 -3.40 -3.07
N TRP A 47 -6.58 -2.20 -3.46
CA TRP A 47 -5.26 -1.65 -3.19
C TRP A 47 -5.41 -0.25 -2.61
N PRO A 48 -5.64 -0.11 -1.29
CA PRO A 48 -6.17 1.12 -0.73
C PRO A 48 -5.11 2.20 -0.50
N GLY A 49 -3.81 1.90 -0.58
CA GLY A 49 -2.77 2.88 -0.26
C GLY A 49 -1.35 2.34 -0.40
N TRP A 50 -0.40 3.06 0.17
CA TRP A 50 1.04 2.74 0.19
C TRP A 50 1.32 1.26 0.47
N LEU A 51 1.94 0.55 -0.49
CA LEU A 51 2.31 -0.87 -0.39
C LEU A 51 1.15 -1.80 0.04
N GLY A 52 -0.08 -1.45 -0.32
CA GLY A 52 -1.28 -2.24 -0.13
C GLY A 52 -1.89 -2.11 1.28
N ALA A 53 -2.93 -2.90 1.55
CA ALA A 53 -3.75 -2.76 2.76
C ALA A 53 -2.96 -2.89 4.08
N LYS A 54 -1.87 -3.67 4.07
CA LYS A 54 -1.00 -3.89 5.24
C LYS A 54 0.30 -3.08 5.20
N ARG A 55 0.50 -2.22 4.19
CA ARG A 55 1.75 -1.45 3.99
C ARG A 55 3.04 -2.26 3.96
N ASN A 56 2.98 -3.51 3.50
CA ASN A 56 4.11 -4.44 3.51
C ASN A 56 4.45 -5.00 2.12
N GLY A 57 3.76 -4.53 1.07
CA GLY A 57 3.97 -4.94 -0.31
C GLY A 57 3.52 -6.35 -0.63
N TRP A 58 2.91 -7.09 0.31
CA TRP A 58 2.42 -8.45 0.07
C TRP A 58 1.10 -8.45 -0.70
N VAL A 59 1.11 -9.05 -1.88
CA VAL A 59 -0.05 -9.15 -2.77
C VAL A 59 -0.58 -10.58 -2.76
N SER A 60 -1.35 -10.92 -1.73
CA SER A 60 -1.82 -12.30 -1.48
C SER A 60 -2.78 -12.84 -2.53
N TYR A 61 -3.54 -11.97 -3.19
CA TYR A 61 -4.54 -12.36 -4.18
C TYR A 61 -3.95 -12.64 -5.56
N PHE A 62 -2.69 -12.27 -5.81
CA PHE A 62 -2.06 -12.48 -7.10
C PHE A 62 -1.60 -13.94 -7.21
N ASN A 63 -2.04 -14.61 -8.27
CA ASN A 63 -1.61 -15.96 -8.60
C ASN A 63 -0.58 -15.90 -9.74
N PRO A 64 0.73 -16.07 -9.46
CA PRO A 64 1.75 -16.01 -10.50
C PRO A 64 1.46 -17.06 -11.59
N PRO A 65 1.57 -16.69 -12.89
CA PRO A 65 1.37 -17.65 -13.96
C PRO A 65 2.49 -18.69 -13.95
N LYS A 66 2.19 -19.91 -14.44
CA LYS A 66 3.23 -20.96 -14.61
C LYS A 66 4.34 -20.51 -15.56
N LYS A 67 3.98 -19.71 -16.56
CA LYS A 67 4.90 -19.10 -17.53
C LYS A 67 4.50 -17.64 -17.67
N TRP A 68 5.45 -16.74 -17.40
CA TRP A 68 5.26 -15.32 -17.64
C TRP A 68 5.25 -15.02 -19.14
N PRO A 69 4.43 -14.07 -19.62
CA PRO A 69 4.39 -13.72 -21.03
C PRO A 69 5.75 -13.13 -21.48
N GLN A 70 6.08 -13.26 -22.76
CA GLN A 70 7.31 -12.67 -23.29
C GLN A 70 7.25 -11.14 -23.37
N GLN A 71 6.04 -10.58 -23.53
CA GLN A 71 5.79 -9.15 -23.62
C GLN A 71 4.46 -8.83 -22.94
N LEU A 72 4.37 -7.62 -22.36
CA LEU A 72 3.11 -7.10 -21.84
C LEU A 72 2.39 -6.32 -22.93
N THR A 73 1.06 -6.31 -22.89
CA THR A 73 0.25 -5.49 -23.80
C THR A 73 -0.27 -4.27 -23.06
N ALA A 74 0.03 -3.06 -23.56
CA ALA A 74 -0.58 -1.85 -23.04
C ALA A 74 -2.07 -1.82 -23.40
N VAL A 75 -2.93 -1.76 -22.38
CA VAL A 75 -4.39 -1.74 -22.54
C VAL A 75 -4.87 -0.31 -22.79
N TRP A 76 -4.35 0.64 -22.03
CA TRP A 76 -4.57 2.07 -22.20
C TRP A 76 -3.44 2.87 -21.50
N ARG A 77 -3.34 4.14 -21.87
CA ARG A 77 -2.43 5.14 -21.27
C ARG A 77 -3.20 6.43 -21.03
N VAL A 78 -2.98 7.07 -19.88
CA VAL A 78 -3.64 8.33 -19.52
C VAL A 78 -2.60 9.32 -18.97
N PRO A 79 -2.47 10.52 -19.56
CA PRO A 79 -1.69 11.59 -18.95
C PRO A 79 -2.40 12.08 -17.69
N VAL A 80 -1.70 12.02 -16.56
CA VAL A 80 -2.26 12.37 -15.24
C VAL A 80 -1.38 13.36 -14.49
N GLY A 81 -0.23 13.75 -15.04
CA GLY A 81 0.66 14.76 -14.46
C GLY A 81 1.74 14.22 -13.52
N ASP A 82 2.48 15.15 -12.92
CA ASP A 82 3.70 14.91 -12.12
C ASP A 82 3.41 14.41 -10.71
N GLY A 83 4.26 13.54 -10.16
CA GLY A 83 4.12 13.06 -8.77
C GLY A 83 4.57 11.62 -8.59
N TYR A 84 4.77 11.23 -7.33
CA TYR A 84 5.24 9.88 -6.95
C TYR A 84 4.13 9.03 -6.33
N GLY A 85 2.96 9.62 -6.07
CA GLY A 85 1.84 8.91 -5.46
C GLY A 85 1.40 7.71 -6.30
N SER A 86 1.50 6.51 -5.74
CA SER A 86 0.97 5.30 -6.35
C SER A 86 -0.54 5.40 -6.58
N PRO A 87 -1.04 4.79 -7.68
CA PRO A 87 -2.47 4.60 -7.84
C PRO A 87 -3.01 3.76 -6.69
N VAL A 88 -4.24 4.04 -6.28
CA VAL A 88 -5.01 3.19 -5.36
C VAL A 88 -6.26 2.69 -6.08
N VAL A 89 -6.68 1.46 -5.78
CA VAL A 89 -7.72 0.75 -6.52
C VAL A 89 -8.78 0.23 -5.56
N LYS A 90 -10.04 0.46 -5.89
CA LYS A 90 -11.21 -0.11 -5.21
C LYS A 90 -12.36 -0.19 -6.21
N ASP A 91 -13.07 -1.32 -6.25
CA ASP A 91 -14.32 -1.50 -6.99
C ASP A 91 -14.27 -1.03 -8.46
N GLY A 92 -13.22 -1.43 -9.18
CA GLY A 92 -13.04 -1.07 -10.59
C GLY A 92 -12.69 0.40 -10.84
N LEU A 93 -12.35 1.17 -9.81
CA LEU A 93 -11.92 2.57 -9.89
C LEU A 93 -10.46 2.72 -9.47
N ILE A 94 -9.77 3.65 -10.11
CA ILE A 94 -8.39 4.05 -9.80
C ILE A 94 -8.41 5.48 -9.28
N TYR A 95 -7.69 5.76 -8.20
CA TYR A 95 -7.52 7.10 -7.67
C TYR A 95 -6.06 7.49 -7.62
N LEU A 96 -5.78 8.76 -7.91
CA LEU A 96 -4.43 9.31 -8.02
C LEU A 96 -4.37 10.70 -7.38
N HIS A 97 -3.17 11.05 -6.92
CA HIS A 97 -2.81 12.40 -6.51
C HIS A 97 -1.53 12.82 -7.23
N THR A 98 -1.63 13.85 -8.06
CA THR A 98 -0.57 14.30 -8.97
C THR A 98 -0.53 15.83 -9.03
N ARG A 99 0.21 16.38 -9.99
CA ARG A 99 0.35 17.80 -10.23
C ARG A 99 0.27 18.13 -11.71
N GLU A 100 -0.43 19.21 -12.00
CA GLU A 100 -0.42 19.86 -13.31
C GLU A 100 -0.14 21.35 -13.08
N LYS A 101 0.98 21.84 -13.63
CA LYS A 101 1.46 23.22 -13.40
C LYS A 101 1.62 23.51 -11.89
N ASP A 102 0.88 24.48 -11.37
CA ASP A 102 0.91 24.91 -9.97
C ASP A 102 -0.22 24.29 -9.12
N ASP A 103 -1.05 23.43 -9.73
CA ASP A 103 -2.16 22.77 -9.05
C ASP A 103 -1.80 21.32 -8.69
N GLU A 104 -2.18 20.90 -7.49
CA GLU A 104 -2.26 19.48 -7.17
C GLU A 104 -3.63 18.95 -7.55
N VAL A 105 -3.65 17.80 -8.22
CA VAL A 105 -4.81 17.24 -8.92
C VAL A 105 -5.13 15.88 -8.36
N VAL A 106 -6.41 15.65 -8.08
CA VAL A 106 -6.97 14.36 -7.70
C VAL A 106 -7.82 13.80 -8.82
N TRP A 107 -7.65 12.51 -9.08
CA TRP A 107 -8.32 11.81 -10.17
C TRP A 107 -9.11 10.62 -9.65
N CYS A 108 -10.23 10.33 -10.31
CA CYS A 108 -10.83 9.01 -10.32
C CYS A 108 -11.01 8.55 -11.76
N LEU A 109 -10.45 7.40 -12.10
CA LEU A 109 -10.50 6.80 -13.42
C LEU A 109 -11.20 5.44 -13.37
N ASP A 110 -11.84 5.08 -14.47
CA ASP A 110 -12.33 3.73 -14.71
C ASP A 110 -11.16 2.77 -14.94
N LEU A 111 -11.04 1.70 -14.14
CA LEU A 111 -9.94 0.74 -14.26
C LEU A 111 -9.94 0.03 -15.63
N LYS A 112 -11.12 -0.24 -16.17
CA LYS A 112 -11.24 -0.98 -17.44
C LYS A 112 -10.83 -0.13 -18.62
N THR A 113 -11.29 1.12 -18.67
CA THR A 113 -11.20 1.98 -19.86
C THR A 113 -10.20 3.13 -19.75
N GLY A 114 -9.71 3.45 -18.55
CA GLY A 114 -8.86 4.61 -18.30
C GLY A 114 -9.61 5.95 -18.34
N LYS A 115 -10.93 5.96 -18.60
CA LYS A 115 -11.72 7.19 -18.69
C LYS A 115 -11.88 7.84 -17.32
N THR A 116 -11.71 9.17 -17.28
CA THR A 116 -11.98 9.97 -16.08
C THR A 116 -13.45 9.89 -15.68
N LYS A 117 -13.70 9.55 -14.41
CA LYS A 117 -15.01 9.60 -13.76
C LYS A 117 -15.23 10.95 -13.10
N TRP A 118 -14.24 11.40 -12.36
CA TRP A 118 -14.19 12.76 -11.80
C TRP A 118 -12.74 13.22 -11.68
N ARG A 119 -12.55 14.54 -11.62
CA ARG A 119 -11.26 15.21 -11.43
C ARG A 119 -11.49 16.46 -10.59
N ASN A 120 -10.61 16.73 -9.64
CA ASN A 120 -10.62 17.96 -8.87
C ASN A 120 -9.18 18.44 -8.62
N TYR A 121 -9.00 19.68 -8.20
CA TYR A 121 -7.67 20.26 -7.99
C TYR A 121 -7.69 21.42 -6.99
N TYR A 122 -6.51 21.78 -6.50
CA TYR A 122 -6.31 22.96 -5.68
C TYR A 122 -4.91 23.56 -5.91
N PRO A 123 -4.75 24.89 -5.81
CA PRO A 123 -3.48 25.54 -6.05
C PRO A 123 -2.49 25.27 -4.93
N VAL A 124 -1.29 24.79 -5.29
CA VAL A 124 -0.15 24.56 -4.39
C VAL A 124 1.16 24.98 -5.09
N PRO A 125 1.40 26.29 -5.24
CA PRO A 125 2.67 26.79 -5.75
C PRO A 125 3.81 26.22 -4.90
N PHE A 126 4.79 25.60 -5.57
CA PHE A 126 5.91 24.96 -4.90
C PHE A 126 7.20 25.19 -5.67
N LYS A 127 8.22 25.59 -4.92
CA LYS A 127 9.59 25.71 -5.43
C LYS A 127 10.42 24.61 -4.78
N MET A 128 11.04 23.79 -5.63
CA MET A 128 11.89 22.71 -5.17
C MET A 128 13.16 23.27 -4.51
N GLY A 129 13.59 22.62 -3.42
CA GLY A 129 14.90 22.85 -2.82
C GLY A 129 16.04 22.39 -3.75
N GLY A 130 17.23 22.97 -3.60
CA GLY A 130 18.37 22.61 -4.44
C GLY A 130 18.74 21.13 -4.34
N GLY A 131 19.10 20.52 -5.47
CA GLY A 131 19.36 19.07 -5.58
C GLY A 131 18.09 18.22 -5.72
N GLY A 132 16.91 18.81 -5.50
CA GLY A 132 15.61 18.15 -5.64
C GLY A 132 15.03 18.21 -7.05
N GLU A 133 15.63 18.96 -7.97
CA GLU A 133 15.10 19.23 -9.31
C GLU A 133 14.78 17.95 -10.11
N PRO A 134 15.65 16.91 -10.11
CA PRO A 134 15.34 15.65 -10.79
C PRO A 134 14.08 14.98 -10.21
N HIS A 135 13.77 15.22 -8.94
CA HIS A 135 12.66 14.59 -8.24
C HIS A 135 11.29 15.24 -8.49
N GLY A 136 11.23 16.39 -9.16
CA GLY A 136 9.96 17.02 -9.55
C GLY A 136 9.10 17.58 -8.44
N LYS A 137 8.18 18.46 -8.81
CA LYS A 137 7.35 19.24 -7.89
C LYS A 137 6.06 18.54 -7.51
N GLY A 138 5.70 17.42 -8.15
CA GLY A 138 4.48 16.69 -7.85
C GLY A 138 4.46 16.08 -6.43
N PRO A 139 3.26 15.84 -5.87
CA PRO A 139 3.11 15.26 -4.55
C PRO A 139 3.84 13.92 -4.46
N LYS A 140 4.51 13.71 -3.33
CA LYS A 140 5.39 12.55 -3.09
C LYS A 140 4.77 11.50 -2.19
N ALA A 141 3.81 11.89 -1.37
CA ALA A 141 3.06 10.98 -0.52
C ALA A 141 2.06 10.15 -1.34
N ASN A 142 1.85 8.91 -0.93
CA ASN A 142 0.82 8.06 -1.50
C ASN A 142 -0.52 8.38 -0.84
N PRO A 143 -1.60 8.48 -1.62
CA PRO A 143 -2.92 8.66 -1.03
C PRO A 143 -3.41 7.37 -0.36
N ILE A 144 -4.51 7.47 0.38
CA ILE A 144 -5.19 6.31 0.96
C ILE A 144 -6.72 6.40 0.77
N LEU A 145 -7.36 5.27 0.46
CA LEU A 145 -8.80 5.08 0.47
C LEU A 145 -9.22 4.38 1.76
N ALA A 146 -10.16 4.96 2.48
CA ALA A 146 -10.79 4.32 3.63
C ALA A 146 -12.19 4.91 3.86
N GLN A 147 -13.17 4.06 4.20
CA GLN A 147 -14.54 4.48 4.53
C GLN A 147 -15.13 5.48 3.51
N ASP A 148 -15.04 5.15 2.22
CA ASP A 148 -15.51 5.96 1.07
C ASP A 148 -14.90 7.37 0.95
N ARG A 149 -13.77 7.58 1.62
CA ARG A 149 -12.96 8.79 1.55
C ARG A 149 -11.63 8.50 0.91
N PHE A 150 -11.15 9.47 0.14
CA PHE A 150 -9.83 9.50 -0.45
C PHE A 150 -9.03 10.59 0.27
N PHE A 151 -7.89 10.24 0.85
CA PHE A 151 -7.06 11.16 1.61
C PHE A 151 -5.74 11.42 0.89
N THR A 152 -5.36 12.69 0.80
CA THR A 152 -4.16 13.14 0.08
C THR A 152 -3.30 14.03 0.97
N MET A 153 -1.99 13.78 0.99
CA MET A 153 -0.99 14.69 1.54
C MET A 153 -0.28 15.42 0.41
N GLY A 154 -0.43 16.75 0.36
CA GLY A 154 0.22 17.61 -0.62
C GLY A 154 1.70 17.84 -0.34
N ILE A 155 2.47 18.25 -1.36
CA ILE A 155 3.92 18.43 -1.23
C ILE A 155 4.31 19.48 -0.19
N THR A 156 3.40 20.41 0.13
CA THR A 156 3.61 21.46 1.15
C THR A 156 3.04 21.10 2.52
N GLY A 157 2.48 19.91 2.70
CA GLY A 157 1.91 19.48 3.99
C GLY A 157 0.41 19.81 4.17
N ILE A 158 -0.35 19.97 3.09
CA ILE A 158 -1.81 20.11 3.14
C ILE A 158 -2.43 18.70 3.12
N LEU A 159 -3.15 18.33 4.16
CA LEU A 159 -3.92 17.08 4.19
C LEU A 159 -5.37 17.37 3.80
N THR A 160 -5.90 16.63 2.83
CA THR A 160 -7.29 16.80 2.38
C THR A 160 -8.03 15.47 2.37
N ALA A 161 -9.28 15.48 2.83
CA ALA A 161 -10.23 14.40 2.63
C ALA A 161 -11.19 14.74 1.50
N TRP A 162 -11.37 13.80 0.58
CA TRP A 162 -12.26 13.88 -0.55
C TRP A 162 -13.30 12.77 -0.46
N ASP A 163 -14.53 13.06 -0.87
CA ASP A 163 -15.54 12.04 -1.10
C ASP A 163 -15.10 11.19 -2.32
N ALA A 164 -14.85 9.90 -2.11
CA ALA A 164 -14.28 9.05 -3.15
C ALA A 164 -15.25 8.81 -4.33
N ARG A 165 -16.55 9.05 -4.14
CA ARG A 165 -17.55 8.86 -5.19
C ARG A 165 -17.64 10.07 -6.11
N THR A 166 -17.52 11.28 -5.57
CA THR A 166 -17.80 12.54 -6.27
C THR A 166 -16.56 13.37 -6.53
N GLY A 167 -15.46 13.13 -5.81
CA GLY A 167 -14.29 14.01 -5.82
C GLY A 167 -14.49 15.33 -5.09
N SER A 168 -15.58 15.49 -4.34
CA SER A 168 -15.86 16.71 -3.57
C SER A 168 -15.02 16.76 -2.30
N ARG A 169 -14.58 17.96 -1.91
CA ARG A 169 -13.78 18.14 -0.71
C ARG A 169 -14.65 18.05 0.55
N ILE A 170 -14.28 17.20 1.50
CA ILE A 170 -14.97 17.03 2.79
C ILE A 170 -14.37 17.97 3.83
N TRP A 171 -13.06 17.84 4.09
CA TRP A 171 -12.33 18.67 5.04
C TRP A 171 -10.87 18.86 4.61
N VAL A 172 -10.22 19.88 5.17
CA VAL A 172 -8.79 20.19 4.95
C VAL A 172 -8.14 20.48 6.29
N VAL A 173 -6.96 19.88 6.49
CA VAL A 173 -6.06 20.23 7.59
C VAL A 173 -4.80 20.84 7.01
N ASP A 174 -4.59 22.12 7.33
CA ASP A 174 -3.38 22.87 6.97
C ASP A 174 -2.69 23.33 8.25
N HIS A 175 -1.49 22.82 8.48
CA HIS A 175 -0.66 23.19 9.63
C HIS A 175 0.56 24.02 9.26
N ARG A 176 0.66 24.48 8.02
CA ARG A 176 1.86 25.17 7.54
C ARG A 176 2.21 26.41 8.36
N SER A 177 1.21 27.17 8.80
CA SER A 177 1.41 28.34 9.67
C SER A 177 2.11 28.01 11.00
N LYS A 178 2.00 26.77 11.51
CA LYS A 178 2.68 26.32 12.74
C LYS A 178 4.20 26.15 12.55
N PHE A 179 4.66 26.04 11.30
CA PHE A 179 6.03 25.66 10.96
C PHE A 179 6.88 26.81 10.37
N GLY A 180 6.34 28.03 10.34
CA GLY A 180 7.08 29.22 9.91
C GLY A 180 7.30 29.27 8.39
N LYS A 181 8.43 29.87 7.96
CA LYS A 181 8.68 30.19 6.54
C LYS A 181 8.90 28.96 5.64
N ARG A 182 9.38 27.85 6.18
CA ARG A 182 9.55 26.57 5.47
C ARG A 182 8.71 25.53 6.20
N PRO A 183 7.45 25.33 5.79
CA PRO A 183 6.50 24.58 6.60
C PRO A 183 6.47 23.07 6.32
N HIS A 184 7.36 22.60 5.46
CA HIS A 184 7.51 21.22 5.03
C HIS A 184 9.01 20.87 4.99
N PRO A 185 9.38 19.57 4.91
CA PRO A 185 10.76 19.16 4.74
C PRO A 185 11.40 19.76 3.47
N TYR A 186 12.73 19.81 3.43
CA TYR A 186 13.48 20.48 2.35
C TYR A 186 13.08 20.04 0.92
N TRP A 187 12.77 18.75 0.71
CA TRP A 187 12.33 18.19 -0.58
C TRP A 187 10.81 17.98 -0.69
N GLY A 188 10.05 18.57 0.22
CA GLY A 188 8.60 18.44 0.31
C GLY A 188 8.13 17.29 1.21
N ALA A 189 6.86 17.34 1.60
CA ALA A 189 6.24 16.32 2.44
C ALA A 189 5.99 15.02 1.65
N THR A 190 6.33 13.88 2.24
CA THR A 190 6.23 12.56 1.59
C THR A 190 5.53 11.50 2.46
N THR A 191 5.21 11.83 3.71
CA THR A 191 4.55 10.92 4.64
C THR A 191 3.16 10.53 4.12
N SER A 192 2.94 9.25 3.87
CA SER A 192 1.67 8.73 3.35
C SER A 192 0.68 8.51 4.49
N PRO A 193 -0.54 9.10 4.48
CA PRO A 193 -1.50 9.00 5.58
C PRO A 193 -1.93 7.57 5.85
N LEU A 194 -1.91 7.13 7.11
CA LEU A 194 -2.34 5.79 7.52
C LEU A 194 -3.74 5.87 8.14
N VAL A 195 -4.63 4.95 7.81
CA VAL A 195 -5.93 4.82 8.49
C VAL A 195 -5.96 3.52 9.27
N VAL A 196 -6.32 3.61 10.55
CA VAL A 196 -6.62 2.46 11.41
C VAL A 196 -7.91 2.79 12.14
N GLU A 197 -8.92 1.94 12.01
CA GLU A 197 -10.28 2.17 12.55
C GLU A 197 -10.88 3.49 12.03
N ASP A 198 -11.29 4.37 12.94
CA ASP A 198 -11.88 5.69 12.73
C ASP A 198 -10.83 6.83 12.75
N ARG A 199 -9.53 6.49 12.65
CA ARG A 199 -8.43 7.44 12.84
C ARG A 199 -7.51 7.49 11.64
N LEU A 200 -7.13 8.71 11.27
CA LEU A 200 -6.07 8.98 10.31
C LEU A 200 -4.81 9.44 11.04
N PHE A 201 -3.70 8.73 10.81
CA PHE A 201 -2.38 9.00 11.35
C PHE A 201 -1.46 9.60 10.30
N ILE A 202 -0.80 10.70 10.65
CA ILE A 202 0.09 11.41 9.75
C ILE A 202 1.10 12.26 10.54
N HIS A 203 2.32 12.40 10.03
CA HIS A 203 3.31 13.29 10.62
C HIS A 203 3.35 14.62 9.85
N PHE A 204 3.05 15.72 10.55
CA PHE A 204 3.20 17.07 10.01
C PHE A 204 4.51 17.68 10.53
N GLY A 205 5.18 18.49 9.72
CA GLY A 205 6.37 19.20 10.16
C GLY A 205 7.26 19.64 9.03
N ASN A 206 8.36 20.27 9.43
CA ASN A 206 9.49 20.59 8.57
C ASN A 206 10.75 19.87 9.09
N ASP A 207 11.92 20.30 8.63
CA ASP A 207 13.17 19.64 8.99
C ASP A 207 13.56 19.81 10.47
N ASP A 208 13.00 20.81 11.16
CA ASP A 208 13.40 21.16 12.52
C ASP A 208 12.39 20.69 13.57
N LYS A 209 11.10 20.75 13.24
CA LYS A 209 10.01 20.48 14.17
C LYS A 209 8.79 19.91 13.47
N GLY A 210 8.05 19.11 14.20
CA GLY A 210 6.89 18.39 13.69
C GLY A 210 6.23 17.58 14.78
N PHE A 211 5.21 16.82 14.42
CA PHE A 211 4.51 15.92 15.33
C PHE A 211 3.70 14.90 14.54
N LEU A 212 3.58 13.69 15.10
CA LEU A 212 2.59 12.70 14.67
C LEU A 212 1.23 13.11 15.23
N VAL A 213 0.19 13.13 14.40
CA VAL A 213 -1.19 13.31 14.85
C VAL A 213 -2.02 12.07 14.59
N ALA A 214 -3.06 11.88 15.42
CA ALA A 214 -4.26 11.17 15.04
C ALA A 214 -5.39 12.16 14.83
N LEU A 215 -6.07 12.05 13.70
CA LEU A 215 -7.23 12.84 13.34
C LEU A 215 -8.45 11.93 13.27
N ASP A 216 -9.61 12.46 13.65
CA ASP A 216 -10.89 11.86 13.35
C ASP A 216 -11.09 11.78 11.84
N ILE A 217 -11.43 10.59 11.33
CA ILE A 217 -11.50 10.34 9.89
C ILE A 217 -12.61 11.14 9.20
N ASP A 218 -13.70 11.41 9.91
CA ASP A 218 -14.91 12.04 9.37
C ASP A 218 -14.78 13.56 9.30
N SER A 219 -14.17 14.18 10.30
CA SER A 219 -14.11 15.63 10.49
C SER A 219 -12.72 16.25 10.27
N GLY A 220 -11.65 15.46 10.35
CA GLY A 220 -10.27 15.95 10.33
C GLY A 220 -9.84 16.63 11.64
N ASN A 221 -10.68 16.58 12.68
CA ASN A 221 -10.36 17.14 13.99
C ASN A 221 -9.24 16.35 14.67
N GLU A 222 -8.34 17.05 15.34
CA GLU A 222 -7.24 16.41 16.07
C GLU A 222 -7.76 15.70 17.32
N LEU A 223 -7.45 14.40 17.43
CA LEU A 223 -7.75 13.57 18.59
C LEU A 223 -6.60 13.61 19.59
N TRP A 224 -5.36 13.51 19.08
CA TRP A 224 -4.14 13.66 19.86
C TRP A 224 -2.96 14.00 18.94
N ARG A 225 -1.87 14.48 19.54
CA ARG A 225 -0.56 14.60 18.89
C ARG A 225 0.57 14.06 19.77
N ASN A 226 1.65 13.60 19.14
CA ASN A 226 2.83 13.04 19.80
C ASN A 226 4.11 13.66 19.23
N GLY A 227 5.04 13.98 20.13
CA GLY A 227 6.39 14.42 19.78
C GLY A 227 6.50 15.88 19.35
N LYS A 228 7.74 16.28 19.06
CA LYS A 228 8.10 17.61 18.54
C LYS A 228 9.16 17.57 17.43
N ASN A 229 9.62 16.38 17.08
CA ASN A 229 10.74 16.17 16.14
C ASN A 229 10.29 16.46 14.71
N GLY A 230 11.24 16.88 13.87
CA GLY A 230 11.00 17.15 12.44
C GLY A 230 10.41 15.95 11.70
N ALA A 231 9.66 16.26 10.63
CA ALA A 231 9.02 15.25 9.80
C ALA A 231 10.04 14.59 8.88
N ALA A 232 10.16 13.28 8.99
CA ALA A 232 10.96 12.49 8.06
C ALA A 232 10.21 12.20 6.75
N TYR A 233 10.90 11.53 5.85
CA TYR A 233 10.36 11.10 4.56
C TYR A 233 9.67 9.72 4.62
N SER A 234 9.81 9.02 5.75
CA SER A 234 9.22 7.71 6.01
C SER A 234 7.73 7.82 6.30
N SER A 235 6.97 6.77 5.96
CA SER A 235 5.52 6.70 6.21
C SER A 235 5.22 5.84 7.43
N PRO A 236 4.21 6.19 8.27
CA PRO A 236 3.83 5.38 9.41
C PRO A 236 3.22 4.04 8.97
N LEU A 237 3.29 3.03 9.82
CA LEU A 237 2.61 1.75 9.61
C LEU A 237 1.94 1.27 10.89
N TYR A 238 0.98 0.36 10.74
CA TYR A 238 0.34 -0.32 11.85
C TYR A 238 1.07 -1.64 12.12
N ALA A 239 1.34 -1.94 13.39
CA ALA A 239 1.86 -3.24 13.80
C ALA A 239 1.40 -3.62 15.21
N GLU A 240 1.56 -4.90 15.54
CA GLU A 240 1.29 -5.44 16.86
C GLU A 240 2.55 -6.09 17.41
N PHE A 241 2.90 -5.76 18.65
CA PHE A 241 4.00 -6.36 19.39
C PHE A 241 3.48 -6.72 20.79
N GLU A 242 3.80 -7.91 21.30
CA GLU A 242 3.33 -8.36 22.63
C GLU A 242 1.80 -8.22 22.83
N GLY A 243 1.00 -8.43 21.78
CA GLY A 243 -0.46 -8.25 21.80
C GLY A 243 -0.93 -6.79 21.80
N VAL A 244 -0.02 -5.82 21.74
CA VAL A 244 -0.32 -4.39 21.77
C VAL A 244 -0.25 -3.79 20.37
N ARG A 245 -1.41 -3.37 19.89
CA ARG A 245 -1.62 -2.65 18.63
C ARG A 245 -1.07 -1.22 18.72
N GLN A 246 -0.27 -0.82 17.74
CA GLN A 246 0.44 0.45 17.77
C GLN A 246 0.78 0.97 16.38
N ILE A 247 1.03 2.29 16.32
CA ILE A 247 1.57 2.96 15.13
C ILE A 247 3.08 2.97 15.24
N ILE A 248 3.76 2.50 14.20
CA ILE A 248 5.21 2.60 14.04
C ILE A 248 5.49 3.77 13.13
N GLU A 249 6.28 4.72 13.62
CA GLU A 249 6.60 5.96 12.92
C GLU A 249 8.07 6.28 13.10
N TRP A 250 8.69 6.80 12.04
CA TRP A 250 10.08 7.24 12.08
C TRP A 250 10.15 8.72 11.76
N ASN A 251 10.45 9.52 12.78
CA ASN A 251 10.69 10.95 12.62
C ASN A 251 12.20 11.22 12.42
N HIS A 252 12.61 12.49 12.48
CA HIS A 252 14.01 12.86 12.31
C HIS A 252 14.98 12.21 13.29
N GLU A 253 14.53 11.94 14.52
CA GLU A 253 15.41 11.48 15.60
C GLU A 253 15.19 9.99 15.93
N ASP A 254 13.93 9.58 16.02
CA ASP A 254 13.54 8.34 16.66
C ASP A 254 12.62 7.52 15.76
N LEU A 255 12.89 6.22 15.69
CA LEU A 255 11.88 5.22 15.30
C LEU A 255 11.10 4.85 16.57
N GLN A 256 9.78 4.95 16.55
CA GLN A 256 8.96 4.81 17.75
C GLN A 256 7.71 3.98 17.52
N GLY A 257 7.22 3.38 18.61
CA GLY A 257 5.90 2.79 18.70
C GLY A 257 4.99 3.70 19.52
N VAL A 258 3.83 4.04 19.00
CA VAL A 258 2.86 4.95 19.61
C VAL A 258 1.50 4.28 19.72
N GLU A 259 0.87 4.38 20.88
CA GLU A 259 -0.45 3.82 21.12
C GLU A 259 -1.53 4.54 20.29
N ILE A 260 -2.44 3.76 19.69
CA ILE A 260 -3.43 4.22 18.69
C ILE A 260 -4.40 5.25 19.27
N HIS A 261 -4.90 5.05 20.50
CA HIS A 261 -6.01 5.84 21.03
C HIS A 261 -5.55 7.06 21.82
N SER A 262 -4.46 6.95 22.59
CA SER A 262 -4.00 8.02 23.47
C SER A 262 -2.80 8.81 22.92
N GLY A 263 -2.13 8.32 21.87
CA GLY A 263 -0.89 8.93 21.38
C GLY A 263 0.30 8.78 22.31
N ARG A 264 0.23 7.89 23.30
CA ARG A 264 1.32 7.66 24.24
C ARG A 264 2.44 6.88 23.56
N GLN A 265 3.67 7.39 23.66
CA GLN A 265 4.85 6.67 23.19
C GLN A 265 5.05 5.41 24.04
N LEU A 266 5.05 4.25 23.38
CA LEU A 266 5.27 2.94 24.01
C LEU A 266 6.77 2.65 24.12
N TRP A 267 7.51 2.86 23.03
CA TRP A 267 8.95 2.70 22.96
C TRP A 267 9.54 3.65 21.93
N LYS A 268 10.86 3.84 22.00
CA LYS A 268 11.63 4.54 20.99
C LYS A 268 12.99 3.87 20.78
N TYR A 269 13.53 4.05 19.60
CA TYR A 269 14.85 3.63 19.19
C TYR A 269 15.50 4.79 18.42
N HIS A 270 16.55 5.36 19.02
CA HIS A 270 17.22 6.54 18.48
C HIS A 270 18.00 6.19 17.22
N LEU A 271 17.55 6.71 16.08
CA LEU A 271 18.11 6.44 14.77
C LEU A 271 18.02 7.70 13.88
N PRO A 272 18.74 8.78 14.23
CA PRO A 272 18.71 10.01 13.46
C PRO A 272 19.46 9.85 12.13
N HIS A 273 19.10 10.67 11.15
CA HIS A 273 19.96 10.93 10.02
C HIS A 273 20.73 12.23 10.28
N ARG A 274 22.07 12.23 10.14
CA ARG A 274 22.87 13.44 10.32
C ARG A 274 23.17 14.07 8.96
N GLY A 275 22.85 15.35 8.80
CA GLY A 275 23.06 16.09 7.55
C GLY A 275 21.74 16.42 6.85
N THR A 276 21.34 15.59 5.90
CA THR A 276 20.18 15.82 5.02
C THR A 276 18.83 15.37 5.57
N ASN A 277 18.80 14.84 6.81
CA ASN A 277 17.59 14.32 7.46
C ASN A 277 16.80 13.25 6.67
N GLN A 278 17.50 12.39 5.91
CA GLN A 278 16.90 11.44 4.98
C GLN A 278 16.55 10.08 5.63
N ASN A 279 15.59 10.09 6.55
CA ASN A 279 14.88 8.87 7.00
C ASN A 279 13.74 8.57 6.03
N MET A 280 14.02 7.85 4.93
CA MET A 280 13.10 7.72 3.78
C MET A 280 12.35 6.38 3.70
N PRO A 281 12.99 5.21 3.86
CA PRO A 281 12.29 3.93 3.73
C PRO A 281 11.22 3.77 4.82
N THR A 282 10.07 3.18 4.46
CA THR A 282 9.11 2.71 5.45
C THR A 282 9.68 1.45 6.10
N PRO A 283 9.71 1.33 7.44
CA PRO A 283 10.18 0.11 8.10
C PRO A 283 9.33 -1.10 7.68
N THR A 284 9.88 -2.30 7.79
CA THR A 284 9.16 -3.55 7.53
C THR A 284 9.01 -4.35 8.82
N VAL A 285 7.84 -4.90 9.08
CA VAL A 285 7.60 -5.73 10.26
C VAL A 285 7.53 -7.20 9.86
N HIS A 286 8.30 -8.04 10.57
CA HIS A 286 8.32 -9.48 10.35
C HIS A 286 8.68 -10.21 11.65
N ASP A 287 7.92 -11.24 12.00
CA ASP A 287 8.16 -12.11 13.17
C ASP A 287 8.46 -11.34 14.47
N GLY A 288 7.66 -10.29 14.76
CA GLY A 288 7.83 -9.45 15.96
C GLY A 288 9.05 -8.52 15.94
N HIS A 289 9.70 -8.35 14.79
CA HIS A 289 10.83 -7.44 14.61
C HIS A 289 10.46 -6.29 13.67
N VAL A 290 11.06 -5.13 13.91
CA VAL A 290 11.09 -4.02 12.95
C VAL A 290 12.43 -4.07 12.22
N LEU A 291 12.37 -4.25 10.92
CA LEU A 291 13.49 -4.20 9.99
C LEU A 291 13.54 -2.80 9.39
N VAL A 292 14.65 -2.10 9.61
CA VAL A 292 14.82 -0.70 9.22
C VAL A 292 16.20 -0.49 8.63
N GLY A 293 16.30 0.40 7.65
CA GLY A 293 17.56 0.85 7.10
C GLY A 293 17.42 2.29 6.63
N GLY A 294 18.54 2.99 6.55
CA GLY A 294 18.59 4.33 6.01
C GLY A 294 19.91 4.57 5.30
N GLU A 295 19.97 5.63 4.50
CA GLU A 295 21.15 5.93 3.69
C GLU A 295 22.44 5.88 4.52
N ASN A 296 23.45 5.17 4.03
CA ASN A 296 24.78 4.97 4.65
C ASN A 296 24.78 4.43 6.10
N ARG A 297 23.67 3.87 6.59
CA ARG A 297 23.52 3.43 8.00
C ARG A 297 23.32 1.92 8.17
N GLY A 298 23.26 1.19 7.06
CA GLY A 298 23.04 -0.25 7.04
C GLY A 298 21.58 -0.63 7.34
N LEU A 299 21.35 -1.94 7.45
CA LEU A 299 20.09 -2.55 7.87
C LEU A 299 20.17 -2.99 9.33
N ARG A 300 19.09 -2.84 10.08
CA ARG A 300 18.97 -3.27 11.47
C ARG A 300 17.70 -4.08 11.67
N SER A 301 17.76 -5.07 12.54
CA SER A 301 16.58 -5.68 13.15
C SER A 301 16.49 -5.26 14.60
N ILE A 302 15.39 -4.62 14.96
CA ILE A 302 15.09 -4.27 16.35
C ILE A 302 13.85 -5.03 16.81
N HIS A 303 13.81 -5.36 18.10
CA HIS A 303 12.73 -6.10 18.72
C HIS A 303 12.18 -5.31 19.92
N PRO A 304 11.10 -4.56 19.73
CA PRO A 304 10.32 -3.99 20.82
C PRO A 304 9.60 -5.11 21.58
N HIS A 305 9.81 -5.21 22.88
CA HIS A 305 9.18 -6.22 23.74
C HIS A 305 9.04 -5.71 25.18
N ILE A 306 8.25 -6.41 25.98
CA ILE A 306 7.99 -6.05 27.37
C ILE A 306 8.88 -6.88 28.29
N LYS A 307 9.57 -6.20 29.21
CA LYS A 307 10.35 -6.82 30.29
C LYS A 307 10.05 -6.08 31.59
N LYS A 308 9.51 -6.80 32.58
CA LYS A 308 9.07 -6.24 33.88
C LYS A 308 8.15 -5.02 33.69
N ASP A 309 7.07 -5.22 32.91
CA ASP A 309 6.02 -4.23 32.61
C ASP A 309 6.50 -2.94 31.92
N LYS A 310 7.69 -2.96 31.34
CA LYS A 310 8.25 -1.85 30.58
C LYS A 310 8.63 -2.29 29.19
N TRP A 311 8.31 -1.44 28.22
CA TRP A 311 8.83 -1.59 26.88
C TRP A 311 10.34 -1.38 26.85
N ILE A 312 11.03 -2.30 26.18
CA ILE A 312 12.43 -2.18 25.83
C ILE A 312 12.61 -2.53 24.36
N VAL A 313 13.64 -1.96 23.74
CA VAL A 313 14.01 -2.28 22.36
C VAL A 313 15.37 -2.93 22.37
N THR A 314 15.50 -4.11 21.78
CA THR A 314 16.79 -4.77 21.59
C THR A 314 17.12 -4.85 20.11
N GLU A 315 18.29 -4.36 19.74
CA GLU A 315 18.87 -4.63 18.42
C GLU A 315 19.34 -6.08 18.37
N LYS A 316 18.83 -6.84 17.40
CA LYS A 316 19.19 -8.25 17.19
C LYS A 316 20.40 -8.41 16.29
N TRP A 317 20.47 -7.59 15.24
CA TRP A 317 21.60 -7.57 14.32
C TRP A 317 21.70 -6.22 13.58
N HIS A 318 22.90 -5.93 13.08
CA HIS A 318 23.22 -4.77 12.24
C HIS A 318 24.07 -5.21 11.04
N GLN A 319 23.52 -5.11 9.84
CA GLN A 319 24.19 -5.40 8.57
C GLN A 319 24.66 -4.08 7.93
N LYS A 320 25.97 -3.89 7.79
CA LYS A 320 26.57 -2.62 7.34
C LYS A 320 26.80 -2.53 5.83
N ARG A 321 26.83 -3.66 5.12
CA ARG A 321 27.19 -3.71 3.69
C ARG A 321 26.01 -3.46 2.74
N ALA A 322 24.79 -3.64 3.23
CA ALA A 322 23.55 -3.27 2.55
C ALA A 322 22.83 -2.19 3.37
N SER A 323 22.37 -1.15 2.70
CA SER A 323 21.63 -0.02 3.27
C SER A 323 20.33 0.17 2.48
N LEU A 324 19.31 0.78 3.07
CA LEU A 324 18.14 1.21 2.29
C LEU A 324 18.24 2.70 2.01
N ASP A 325 17.96 3.09 0.78
CA ASP A 325 17.93 4.47 0.33
C ASP A 325 16.76 4.66 -0.65
N MET A 326 15.83 5.54 -0.29
CA MET A 326 14.55 5.85 -0.97
C MET A 326 13.65 4.64 -1.32
N SER A 327 14.09 3.42 -1.07
CA SER A 327 13.48 2.17 -1.51
C SER A 327 13.03 1.40 -0.28
N THR A 328 11.74 1.08 -0.18
CA THR A 328 11.20 0.26 0.91
C THR A 328 11.34 -1.21 0.55
N ALA A 329 12.01 -1.98 1.41
CA ALA A 329 12.18 -3.41 1.23
C ALA A 329 10.88 -4.20 1.54
N VAL A 330 10.79 -5.42 1.03
CA VAL A 330 9.65 -6.33 1.27
C VAL A 330 10.13 -7.70 1.71
N ILE A 331 9.22 -8.47 2.31
CA ILE A 331 9.50 -9.80 2.85
C ILE A 331 8.91 -10.88 1.96
N ASN A 332 9.65 -11.96 1.75
CA ASN A 332 9.14 -13.22 1.23
C ASN A 332 9.91 -14.38 1.87
N ARG A 333 9.20 -15.40 2.38
CA ARG A 333 9.81 -16.61 2.97
C ARG A 333 10.91 -16.33 4.01
N GLY A 334 10.72 -15.35 4.88
CA GLY A 334 11.69 -15.02 5.93
C GLY A 334 12.95 -14.30 5.43
N GLN A 335 12.94 -13.80 4.21
CA GLN A 335 14.04 -13.07 3.59
C GLN A 335 13.58 -11.65 3.24
N LEU A 336 14.46 -10.67 3.45
CA LEU A 336 14.24 -9.26 3.15
C LEU A 336 14.88 -8.93 1.80
N TYR A 337 14.07 -8.41 0.88
CA TYR A 337 14.49 -8.02 -0.47
C TYR A 337 14.40 -6.50 -0.61
N GLY A 338 15.48 -5.87 -1.07
CA GLY A 338 15.54 -4.43 -1.22
C GLY A 338 16.66 -3.96 -2.14
N MET A 339 16.89 -2.66 -2.14
CA MET A 339 17.94 -2.01 -2.91
C MET A 339 18.79 -1.11 -2.02
N THR A 340 20.10 -1.16 -2.23
CA THR A 340 21.08 -0.26 -1.62
C THR A 340 21.64 0.69 -2.68
N HIS A 341 21.89 1.94 -2.31
CA HIS A 341 22.52 2.95 -3.19
C HIS A 341 24.00 2.65 -3.46
N HIS A 342 24.64 1.85 -2.61
CA HIS A 342 26.00 1.33 -2.83
C HIS A 342 26.16 0.71 -4.23
N GLY A 343 27.31 0.94 -4.86
CA GLY A 343 27.58 0.42 -6.20
C GLY A 343 26.68 1.02 -7.29
N LEU A 344 26.16 2.24 -7.07
CA LEU A 344 25.20 2.92 -7.95
C LEU A 344 23.88 2.14 -8.11
N GLY A 345 23.41 1.55 -7.02
CA GLY A 345 22.21 0.73 -6.99
C GLY A 345 22.51 -0.77 -7.07
N GLN A 346 22.23 -1.50 -5.99
CA GLN A 346 22.35 -2.95 -5.92
C GLN A 346 21.12 -3.54 -5.25
N LEU A 347 20.44 -4.45 -5.97
CA LEU A 347 19.46 -5.32 -5.35
C LEU A 347 20.17 -6.25 -4.35
N PHE A 348 19.50 -6.58 -3.26
CA PHE A 348 20.01 -7.53 -2.27
C PHE A 348 18.91 -8.41 -1.70
N CYS A 349 19.33 -9.53 -1.12
CA CYS A 349 18.52 -10.36 -0.25
C CYS A 349 19.26 -10.65 1.05
N VAL A 350 18.58 -10.49 2.18
CA VAL A 350 19.12 -10.70 3.53
C VAL A 350 18.23 -11.66 4.31
N ASP A 351 18.84 -12.59 5.05
CA ASP A 351 18.14 -13.43 6.02
C ASP A 351 17.66 -12.58 7.20
N THR A 352 16.34 -12.58 7.45
CA THR A 352 15.73 -11.72 8.47
C THR A 352 16.10 -12.11 9.91
N LYS A 353 16.50 -13.38 10.14
CA LYS A 353 16.83 -13.90 11.47
C LYS A 353 18.19 -13.43 11.94
N ASN A 354 19.15 -13.27 11.03
CA ASN A 354 20.55 -13.02 11.38
C ASN A 354 21.23 -11.85 10.63
N GLY A 355 20.55 -11.24 9.65
CA GLY A 355 21.09 -10.10 8.91
C GLY A 355 22.18 -10.47 7.90
N LYS A 356 22.44 -11.75 7.65
CA LYS A 356 23.41 -12.18 6.63
C LYS A 356 22.86 -11.89 5.25
N ILE A 357 23.69 -11.27 4.41
CA ILE A 357 23.43 -11.13 2.98
C ILE A 357 23.47 -12.52 2.37
N ILE A 358 22.36 -12.93 1.77
CA ILE A 358 22.24 -14.17 1.01
C ILE A 358 22.85 -13.95 -0.37
N TRP A 359 22.49 -12.85 -1.02
CA TRP A 359 23.10 -12.40 -2.26
C TRP A 359 23.02 -10.87 -2.38
N GLN A 360 23.89 -10.32 -3.22
CA GLN A 360 23.91 -8.91 -3.59
C GLN A 360 24.22 -8.82 -5.09
N GLY A 361 23.47 -7.99 -5.81
CA GLY A 361 23.63 -7.78 -7.25
C GLY A 361 24.93 -7.07 -7.60
N THR A 362 25.26 -7.06 -8.90
CA THR A 362 26.54 -6.55 -9.42
C THR A 362 26.71 -5.03 -9.31
N GLY A 363 25.63 -4.26 -9.21
CA GLY A 363 25.68 -2.79 -9.20
C GLY A 363 24.97 -2.17 -10.38
N ARG A 364 24.87 -0.84 -10.35
CA ARG A 364 24.33 -0.02 -11.44
C ARG A 364 22.90 -0.40 -11.83
N ALA A 365 22.11 -0.89 -10.87
CA ALA A 365 20.72 -1.27 -11.08
C ALA A 365 19.77 -0.07 -11.16
N GLY A 366 20.22 1.14 -10.78
CA GLY A 366 19.38 2.34 -10.77
C GLY A 366 19.58 3.20 -9.53
N GLN A 367 18.81 4.27 -9.39
CA GLN A 367 18.82 5.14 -8.20
C GLN A 367 17.71 4.80 -7.21
N ASN A 368 16.64 4.15 -7.66
CA ASN A 368 15.55 3.69 -6.80
C ASN A 368 14.94 2.39 -7.33
N ALA A 369 14.30 1.65 -6.42
CA ALA A 369 13.42 0.56 -6.80
C ALA A 369 12.21 0.50 -5.87
N THR A 370 11.06 0.12 -6.43
CA THR A 370 9.87 -0.23 -5.66
C THR A 370 9.65 -1.73 -5.71
N PHE A 371 9.22 -2.30 -4.59
CA PHE A 371 9.10 -3.75 -4.43
C PHE A 371 7.69 -4.15 -4.04
N LEU A 372 7.20 -5.22 -4.66
CA LEU A 372 6.06 -6.01 -4.19
C LEU A 372 6.49 -7.46 -3.99
N SER A 373 5.81 -8.15 -3.09
CA SER A 373 6.02 -9.55 -2.77
C SER A 373 4.78 -10.34 -3.13
N ILE A 374 4.95 -11.38 -3.94
CA ILE A 374 3.89 -12.30 -4.37
C ILE A 374 4.29 -13.74 -4.02
N PRO A 375 3.36 -14.71 -4.04
CA PRO A 375 3.69 -16.12 -3.76
C PRO A 375 4.89 -16.62 -4.57
N GLY A 376 6.04 -16.78 -3.90
CA GLY A 376 7.27 -17.32 -4.52
C GLY A 376 8.10 -16.35 -5.36
N TYR A 377 7.73 -15.07 -5.49
CA TYR A 377 8.49 -14.09 -6.28
C TYR A 377 8.48 -12.69 -5.65
N ILE A 378 9.48 -11.91 -6.04
CA ILE A 378 9.54 -10.46 -5.84
C ILE A 378 9.28 -9.80 -7.20
N VAL A 379 8.44 -8.77 -7.20
CA VAL A 379 8.25 -7.87 -8.34
C VAL A 379 8.96 -6.57 -7.99
N THR A 380 9.95 -6.19 -8.78
CA THR A 380 10.68 -4.93 -8.59
C THR A 380 10.55 -4.05 -9.82
N LEU A 381 10.25 -2.77 -9.62
CA LEU A 381 10.24 -1.75 -10.66
C LEU A 381 11.38 -0.78 -10.38
N LEU A 382 12.37 -0.75 -11.28
CA LEU A 382 13.52 0.14 -11.25
C LEU A 382 13.13 1.54 -11.71
N ASP A 383 13.94 2.55 -11.39
CA ASP A 383 13.61 3.96 -11.66
C ASP A 383 13.61 4.35 -13.14
N ASP A 384 14.11 3.50 -14.02
CA ASP A 384 14.12 3.67 -15.47
C ASP A 384 12.94 2.99 -16.19
N GLY A 385 11.99 2.39 -15.43
CA GLY A 385 10.82 1.73 -15.99
C GLY A 385 11.01 0.24 -16.27
N GLU A 386 12.14 -0.37 -15.89
CA GLU A 386 12.33 -1.82 -15.98
C GLU A 386 11.63 -2.54 -14.82
N LEU A 387 10.66 -3.40 -15.16
CA LEU A 387 9.96 -4.30 -14.24
C LEU A 387 10.60 -5.69 -14.29
N GLN A 388 11.15 -6.16 -13.17
CA GLN A 388 11.73 -7.49 -13.04
C GLN A 388 10.91 -8.39 -12.11
N ILE A 389 10.81 -9.67 -12.45
CA ILE A 389 10.26 -10.72 -11.59
C ILE A 389 11.41 -11.62 -11.15
N ILE A 390 11.65 -11.68 -9.84
CA ILE A 390 12.77 -12.39 -9.23
C ILE A 390 12.25 -13.55 -8.38
N GLU A 391 12.83 -14.74 -8.49
CA GLU A 391 12.46 -15.87 -7.63
C GLU A 391 12.78 -15.58 -6.15
N ALA A 392 11.79 -15.78 -5.28
CA ALA A 392 11.93 -15.57 -3.84
C ALA A 392 12.36 -16.84 -3.07
N LYS A 393 12.87 -17.86 -3.76
CA LYS A 393 13.23 -19.16 -3.18
C LYS A 393 14.69 -19.24 -2.67
N GLY A 394 15.52 -18.27 -3.07
CA GLY A 394 16.76 -17.87 -2.41
C GLY A 394 17.96 -18.83 -2.49
N ALA A 395 18.90 -18.48 -3.37
CA ALA A 395 20.37 -18.65 -3.26
C ALA A 395 21.08 -17.56 -4.09
N GLU A 396 20.40 -17.06 -5.13
CA GLU A 396 20.87 -16.01 -6.05
C GLU A 396 19.71 -15.10 -6.51
N SER A 397 20.03 -14.00 -7.19
CA SER A 397 19.06 -13.08 -7.81
C SER A 397 18.58 -13.58 -9.18
N LYS A 398 17.84 -14.68 -9.20
CA LYS A 398 17.36 -15.29 -10.45
C LYS A 398 16.14 -14.53 -10.99
N LYS A 399 16.35 -13.74 -12.05
CA LYS A 399 15.27 -13.12 -12.85
C LYS A 399 14.58 -14.17 -13.71
N ILE A 400 13.26 -14.21 -13.66
CA ILE A 400 12.44 -15.14 -14.47
C ILE A 400 11.59 -14.44 -15.54
N ALA A 401 11.41 -13.13 -15.40
CA ALA A 401 10.80 -12.28 -16.41
C ALA A 401 11.27 -10.83 -16.21
N GLU A 402 11.26 -10.07 -17.30
CA GLU A 402 11.67 -8.67 -17.35
C GLU A 402 10.88 -7.95 -18.44
N TYR A 403 10.49 -6.71 -18.18
CA TYR A 403 9.69 -5.90 -19.09
C TYR A 403 10.09 -4.44 -18.97
N ASN A 404 10.25 -3.74 -20.10
CA ASN A 404 10.20 -2.28 -20.09
C ASN A 404 8.74 -1.84 -20.08
N VAL A 405 8.32 -1.14 -19.03
CA VAL A 405 6.91 -0.75 -18.81
C VAL A 405 6.69 0.77 -18.77
N ALA A 406 7.75 1.57 -18.88
CA ALA A 406 7.71 3.02 -18.94
C ALA A 406 8.99 3.59 -19.58
N ASP A 407 8.85 4.64 -20.38
CA ASP A 407 9.99 5.36 -20.99
C ASP A 407 10.45 6.58 -20.15
N ARG A 408 9.71 6.87 -19.07
CA ARG A 408 9.98 7.98 -18.15
C ARG A 408 10.28 7.42 -16.77
N PRO A 409 10.96 8.19 -15.90
CA PRO A 409 11.30 7.70 -14.59
C PRO A 409 10.08 7.22 -13.80
N THR A 410 10.23 6.13 -13.06
CA THR A 410 9.17 5.57 -12.21
C THR A 410 9.57 5.66 -10.73
N TRP A 411 8.70 6.29 -9.94
CA TRP A 411 8.90 6.44 -8.48
C TRP A 411 7.73 5.86 -7.68
N ALA A 412 6.57 5.73 -8.31
CA ALA A 412 5.38 5.13 -7.72
C ALA A 412 5.53 3.61 -7.69
N ALA A 413 5.22 2.99 -6.55
CA ALA A 413 5.08 1.54 -6.49
C ALA A 413 3.97 1.09 -7.45
N PRO A 414 4.18 0.02 -8.23
CA PRO A 414 3.18 -0.48 -9.14
C PRO A 414 1.99 -1.10 -8.38
N VAL A 415 0.87 -1.30 -9.06
CA VAL A 415 -0.28 -2.02 -8.50
C VAL A 415 -0.59 -3.24 -9.33
N LEU A 416 -0.40 -4.42 -8.72
CA LEU A 416 -0.77 -5.69 -9.35
C LEU A 416 -2.29 -5.87 -9.33
N LEU A 417 -2.83 -6.07 -10.52
CA LEU A 417 -4.19 -6.52 -10.76
C LEU A 417 -4.19 -8.06 -10.92
N LYS A 418 -5.37 -8.69 -10.97
CA LYS A 418 -5.45 -10.16 -11.20
C LYS A 418 -4.80 -10.60 -12.52
N GLU A 419 -4.94 -9.80 -13.57
CA GLU A 419 -4.51 -10.13 -14.94
C GLU A 419 -3.60 -9.05 -15.56
N GLY A 420 -3.04 -8.17 -14.74
CA GLY A 420 -2.25 -7.06 -15.25
C GLY A 420 -1.60 -6.25 -14.15
N ILE A 421 -1.08 -5.09 -14.52
CA ILE A 421 -0.37 -4.19 -13.60
C ILE A 421 -0.61 -2.73 -14.01
N LEU A 422 -0.76 -1.86 -13.02
CA LEU A 422 -0.77 -0.41 -13.20
C LEU A 422 0.62 0.13 -12.92
N ILE A 423 1.14 0.90 -13.87
CA ILE A 423 2.44 1.58 -13.78
C ILE A 423 2.19 3.08 -13.89
N LYS A 424 2.68 3.83 -12.91
CA LYS A 424 2.67 5.29 -12.92
C LYS A 424 4.10 5.77 -13.08
N ASP A 425 4.41 6.32 -14.25
CA ASP A 425 5.66 7.04 -14.45
C ASP A 425 5.51 8.50 -14.01
N ARG A 426 6.48 9.37 -14.31
CA ARG A 426 6.39 10.80 -13.95
C ARG A 426 5.19 11.55 -14.54
N GLN A 427 4.53 11.11 -15.61
CA GLN A 427 3.48 11.88 -16.29
C GLN A 427 2.23 11.05 -16.63
N GLU A 428 2.36 9.76 -16.84
CA GLU A 428 1.32 8.87 -17.34
C GLU A 428 1.00 7.76 -16.35
N LEU A 429 -0.27 7.35 -16.32
CA LEU A 429 -0.70 6.07 -15.78
C LEU A 429 -0.96 5.11 -16.95
N ILE A 430 -0.38 3.91 -16.86
CA ILE A 430 -0.46 2.89 -17.89
C ILE A 430 -1.02 1.61 -17.26
N ARG A 431 -2.01 1.00 -17.91
CA ARG A 431 -2.46 -0.36 -17.57
C ARG A 431 -1.85 -1.34 -18.56
N TRP A 432 -1.08 -2.28 -18.04
CA TRP A 432 -0.52 -3.40 -18.78
C TRP A 432 -1.30 -4.68 -18.50
N SER A 433 -1.41 -5.55 -19.50
CA SER A 433 -1.99 -6.89 -19.38
C SER A 433 -0.89 -7.96 -19.36
N PHE A 434 -1.04 -8.96 -18.49
CA PHE A 434 -0.23 -10.19 -18.51
C PHE A 434 -0.75 -11.22 -19.52
N THR A 435 -1.98 -11.06 -20.01
CA THR A 435 -2.53 -11.91 -21.07
C THR A 435 -2.16 -11.34 -22.44
N SER A 436 -1.69 -12.20 -23.34
CA SER A 436 -1.61 -11.87 -24.77
C SER A 436 -3.03 -11.68 -25.30
N LYS A 437 -3.24 -10.70 -26.18
CA LYS A 437 -4.43 -10.71 -27.03
C LYS A 437 -4.34 -11.96 -27.90
N GLU A 438 -5.29 -12.89 -27.74
CA GLU A 438 -5.48 -14.00 -28.69
C GLU A 438 -5.86 -13.47 -30.07
#